data_AF-A0A1I2HX18-F1
#
_entry.id   AF-A0A1I2HX18-F1
#
_cell.length_a   1.000
_cell.length_b   1.000
_cell.length_c   1.000
_cell.angle_alpha   90.00
_cell.angle_beta   90.00
_cell.angle_gamma   90.00
#
_symmetry.space_group_name_H-M   'P 1'
#
loop_
_entity.id
_entity.type
_entity.pdbx_description
1 polymer ?
#
loop_
_entity_poly.entity_id
_entity_poly.type
_entity_poly.pdbx_seq_one_letter_code
_entity_poly.pdbx_strand_id
1 'polypeptide(L)'
;MFLAERASALQDWLSPLDLAGGHLECDGLSRSISTLLHRERIEHQLLVGSFHSDAHGVLSPHYWVRFSDGLICDFRVRSWLGDLEDLPHGVFQCPSTVRYEAVVQDVGRLGAAVFEILVGRKLESFPNFKETR
;
A
#
# COMPACT_ATOMS: atom_id res chain seq x y z
N MET A 1 11.57 -10.39 15.27
CA MET A 1 12.03 -9.03 15.66
C MET A 1 12.10 -8.13 14.43
N PHE A 2 12.84 -8.52 13.38
CA PHE A 2 13.04 -7.73 12.15
C PHE A 2 11.79 -7.33 11.34
N LEU A 3 10.75 -8.18 11.26
CA LEU A 3 9.61 -7.91 10.37
C LEU A 3 8.72 -6.75 10.86
N ALA A 4 8.50 -6.64 12.16
CA ALA A 4 7.70 -5.56 12.75
C ALA A 4 8.42 -4.20 12.65
N GLU A 5 9.74 -4.18 12.88
CA GLU A 5 10.57 -3.00 12.70
C GLU A 5 10.58 -2.53 11.24
N ARG A 6 10.71 -3.49 10.30
CA ARG A 6 10.62 -3.19 8.86
C ARG A 6 9.24 -2.65 8.47
N ALA A 7 8.16 -3.24 8.99
CA ALA A 7 6.80 -2.77 8.73
C ALA A 7 6.62 -1.33 9.21
N SER A 8 7.06 -1.01 10.42
CA SER A 8 7.06 0.35 10.96
C SER A 8 7.87 1.31 10.09
N ALA A 9 9.10 0.95 9.73
CA ALA A 9 9.95 1.80 8.92
C ALA A 9 9.36 2.09 7.53
N LEU A 10 8.77 1.07 6.87
CA LEU A 10 8.08 1.24 5.60
C LEU A 10 6.84 2.12 5.74
N GLN A 11 6.04 1.90 6.78
CA GLN A 11 4.85 2.70 7.06
C GLN A 11 5.22 4.18 7.27
N ASP A 12 6.18 4.46 8.14
CA ASP A 12 6.64 5.83 8.42
C ASP A 12 7.13 6.51 7.14
N TRP A 13 7.87 5.78 6.30
CA TRP A 13 8.39 6.29 5.05
C TRP A 13 7.31 6.50 3.97
N LEU A 14 6.29 5.65 3.92
CA LEU A 14 5.17 5.76 2.97
C LEU A 14 4.09 6.76 3.44
N SER A 15 4.04 7.09 4.73
CA SER A 15 3.01 7.98 5.29
C SER A 15 2.91 9.36 4.60
N PRO A 16 4.02 10.03 4.20
CA PRO A 16 3.92 11.26 3.42
C PRO A 16 3.22 11.08 2.06
N LEU A 17 3.34 9.91 1.44
CA LEU A 17 2.67 9.59 0.18
C LEU A 17 1.19 9.32 0.41
N ASP A 18 0.85 8.58 1.47
CA ASP A 18 -0.54 8.39 1.86
C ASP A 18 -1.26 9.71 2.16
N LEU A 19 -0.61 10.61 2.92
CA LEU A 19 -1.15 11.94 3.22
C LEU A 19 -1.34 12.79 1.96
N ALA A 20 -0.35 12.83 1.05
CA ALA A 20 -0.45 13.59 -0.19
C ALA A 20 -1.52 13.01 -1.13
N GLY A 21 -1.58 11.68 -1.21
CA GLY A 21 -2.58 10.91 -1.96
C GLY A 21 -3.85 10.61 -1.17
N GLY A 22 -4.16 11.36 -0.11
CA GLY A 22 -5.30 11.08 0.78
C GLY A 22 -6.66 11.09 0.06
N HIS A 23 -6.73 11.75 -1.10
CA HIS A 23 -7.90 11.83 -1.96
C HIS A 23 -7.98 10.71 -3.01
N LEU A 24 -6.95 9.85 -3.10
CA LEU A 24 -6.90 8.75 -4.06
C LEU A 24 -7.59 7.52 -3.48
N GLU A 25 -8.32 6.81 -4.34
CA GLU A 25 -8.88 5.49 -4.04
C GLU A 25 -7.79 4.40 -4.02
N CYS A 26 -8.19 3.17 -3.70
CA CYS A 26 -7.27 2.03 -3.53
C CYS A 26 -6.35 1.79 -4.74
N ASP A 27 -6.85 1.95 -5.97
CA ASP A 27 -6.10 1.73 -7.19
C ASP A 27 -5.04 2.83 -7.42
N GLY A 28 -5.44 4.10 -7.33
CA GLY A 28 -4.57 5.26 -7.53
C GLY A 28 -3.45 5.31 -6.50
N LEU A 29 -3.78 5.06 -5.23
CA LEU A 29 -2.79 5.04 -4.17
C LEU A 29 -1.84 3.84 -4.31
N SER A 30 -2.35 2.62 -4.53
CA SER A 30 -1.50 1.42 -4.63
C SER A 30 -0.53 1.50 -5.81
N ARG A 31 -0.96 2.09 -6.94
CA ARG A 31 -0.08 2.36 -8.10
C ARG A 31 0.97 3.43 -7.80
N SER A 32 0.62 4.45 -7.02
CA SER A 32 1.56 5.49 -6.58
C SER A 32 2.59 4.90 -5.63
N ILE A 33 2.17 4.08 -4.66
CA ILE A 33 3.07 3.35 -3.74
C ILE A 33 3.99 2.44 -4.54
N SER A 34 3.46 1.63 -5.45
CA SER A 34 4.29 0.75 -6.31
C SER A 34 5.32 1.54 -7.13
N THR A 35 4.94 2.71 -7.65
CA THR A 35 5.86 3.59 -8.39
C THR A 35 7.01 4.08 -7.51
N LEU A 36 6.72 4.47 -6.27
CA LEU A 36 7.71 4.90 -5.28
C LEU A 36 8.62 3.73 -4.85
N LEU A 37 8.06 2.55 -4.61
CA LEU A 37 8.83 1.34 -4.28
C LEU A 37 9.79 0.94 -5.41
N HIS A 38 9.34 1.01 -6.66
CA HIS A 38 10.21 0.77 -7.81
C HIS A 38 11.36 1.78 -7.93
N ARG A 39 11.16 3.04 -7.53
CA ARG A 39 12.24 4.05 -7.49
C ARG A 39 13.35 3.62 -6.53
N GLU A 40 12.96 3.08 -5.38
CA GLU A 40 13.89 2.56 -4.35
C GLU A 40 14.41 1.16 -4.63
N ARG A 41 13.93 0.50 -5.70
CA ARG A 41 14.24 -0.92 -6.00
C ARG A 41 13.85 -1.87 -4.86
N ILE A 42 12.74 -1.59 -4.20
CA ILE A 42 12.16 -2.49 -3.20
C ILE A 42 11.27 -3.50 -3.93
N GLU A 43 11.56 -4.79 -3.76
CA GLU A 43 10.79 -5.88 -4.36
C GLU A 43 9.37 -5.95 -3.79
N HIS A 44 8.38 -5.92 -4.68
CA HIS A 44 6.96 -5.92 -4.34
C HIS A 44 6.09 -6.37 -5.52
N GLN A 45 4.82 -6.64 -5.23
CA GLN A 45 3.78 -6.94 -6.21
C GLN A 45 2.59 -6.01 -5.98
N LEU A 46 2.08 -5.42 -7.05
CA LEU A 46 0.79 -4.75 -7.07
C LEU A 46 -0.30 -5.79 -7.38
N LEU A 47 -1.28 -5.88 -6.51
CA LEU A 47 -2.31 -6.91 -6.53
C LEU A 47 -3.69 -6.28 -6.66
N VAL A 48 -4.58 -6.99 -7.34
CA VAL A 48 -6.02 -6.69 -7.36
C VAL A 48 -6.80 -7.96 -7.06
N GLY A 49 -7.89 -7.82 -6.32
CA GLY A 49 -8.75 -8.94 -5.98
C GLY A 49 -9.80 -8.59 -4.93
N SER A 50 -10.01 -9.50 -3.99
CA SER A 50 -11.03 -9.36 -2.95
C SER A 50 -10.40 -9.37 -1.56
N PHE A 51 -10.84 -8.42 -0.74
CA PHE A 51 -10.57 -8.38 0.70
C PHE A 51 -11.79 -8.95 1.44
N HIS A 52 -11.53 -9.82 2.42
CA HIS A 52 -12.54 -10.43 3.27
C HIS A 52 -12.21 -10.15 4.73
N SER A 53 -13.19 -9.68 5.48
CA SER A 53 -13.15 -9.57 6.94
C SER A 53 -14.28 -10.41 7.54
N ASP A 54 -13.95 -11.21 8.54
CA ASP A 54 -14.93 -12.03 9.25
C ASP A 54 -16.04 -11.18 9.91
N ALA A 55 -15.70 -9.95 10.32
CA ALA A 55 -16.62 -9.04 11.01
C ALA A 55 -17.30 -8.04 10.06
N HIS A 56 -16.62 -7.62 8.99
CA HIS A 56 -17.02 -6.45 8.19
C HIS A 56 -17.45 -6.79 6.76
N GLY A 57 -17.37 -8.05 6.36
CA GLY A 57 -17.82 -8.51 5.04
C GLY A 57 -16.71 -8.46 3.98
N VAL A 58 -17.10 -8.21 2.72
CA VAL A 58 -16.22 -8.35 1.54
C VAL A 58 -16.11 -7.03 0.78
N LEU A 59 -14.90 -6.66 0.40
CA LEU A 59 -14.59 -5.54 -0.48
C LEU A 59 -13.96 -6.05 -1.78
N SER A 60 -14.60 -5.77 -2.92
CA SER A 60 -14.14 -6.19 -4.23
C SER A 60 -14.69 -5.29 -5.35
N PRO A 61 -13.88 -4.89 -6.35
CA PRO A 61 -12.43 -5.13 -6.44
C PRO A 61 -11.65 -4.21 -5.48
N HIS A 62 -10.52 -4.70 -4.97
CA HIS A 62 -9.62 -3.94 -4.10
C HIS A 62 -8.17 -4.05 -4.57
N TYR A 63 -7.39 -3.00 -4.35
CA TYR A 63 -5.99 -2.91 -4.75
C TYR A 63 -5.10 -2.72 -3.53
N TRP A 64 -3.97 -3.44 -3.52
CA TRP A 64 -2.97 -3.33 -2.46
C TRP A 64 -1.59 -3.75 -2.97
N VAL A 65 -0.57 -3.51 -2.15
CA VAL A 65 0.80 -3.95 -2.43
C VAL A 65 1.19 -5.08 -1.47
N ARG A 66 1.90 -6.09 -1.99
CA ARG A 66 2.52 -7.15 -1.20
C ARG A 66 4.03 -7.14 -1.39
N PHE A 67 4.78 -7.17 -0.29
CA PHE A 67 6.24 -7.26 -0.31
C PHE A 67 6.70 -8.73 -0.39
N SER A 68 7.96 -8.94 -0.79
CA SER A 68 8.55 -10.29 -0.93
C SER A 68 8.65 -11.07 0.40
N ASP A 69 8.70 -10.37 1.53
CA ASP A 69 8.72 -10.94 2.88
C ASP A 69 7.31 -11.19 3.45
N GLY A 70 6.27 -10.98 2.64
CA GLY A 70 4.88 -11.26 3.01
C GLY A 70 4.16 -10.11 3.74
N LEU A 71 4.82 -8.98 3.99
CA LEU A 71 4.13 -7.78 4.45
C LEU A 71 3.14 -7.29 3.39
N ILE A 72 2.04 -6.69 3.85
CA ILE A 72 1.02 -6.05 3.02
C ILE A 72 1.05 -4.56 3.27
N CYS A 73 0.88 -3.77 2.23
CA CYS A 73 0.62 -2.35 2.30
C CYS A 73 -0.78 -2.05 1.74
N ASP A 74 -1.65 -1.57 2.62
CA ASP A 74 -3.02 -1.20 2.32
C ASP A 74 -3.47 -0.07 3.25
N PHE A 75 -3.66 1.13 2.68
CA PHE A 75 -4.13 2.30 3.41
C PHE A 75 -5.62 2.59 3.18
N ARG A 76 -6.32 1.82 2.33
CA ARG A 76 -7.65 2.20 1.81
C ARG A 76 -8.78 1.25 2.18
N VAL A 77 -8.49 0.08 2.74
CA VAL A 77 -9.56 -0.82 3.22
C VAL A 77 -10.48 -0.15 4.25
N ARG A 78 -9.92 0.65 5.17
CA ARG A 78 -10.68 1.41 6.18
C ARG A 78 -11.56 2.51 5.59
N SER A 79 -11.19 3.07 4.44
CA SER A 79 -12.01 4.10 3.77
C SER A 79 -13.36 3.55 3.29
N TRP A 80 -13.45 2.24 3.04
CA TRP A 80 -14.65 1.57 2.55
C TRP A 80 -15.45 0.88 3.64
N LEU A 81 -14.78 0.22 4.59
CA LEU A 81 -15.42 -0.58 5.63
C LEU A 81 -15.53 0.15 6.98
N GLY A 82 -15.07 1.40 7.06
CA GLY A 82 -15.06 2.23 8.25
C GLY A 82 -13.68 2.31 8.91
N ASP A 83 -13.40 3.43 9.59
CA ASP A 83 -12.17 3.60 10.38
C ASP A 83 -12.30 2.88 11.72
N LEU A 84 -12.19 1.56 11.65
CA LEU A 84 -12.28 0.66 12.79
C LEU A 84 -10.90 0.07 13.10
N GLU A 85 -10.53 0.04 14.37
CA GLU A 85 -9.20 -0.40 14.83
C GLU A 85 -8.87 -1.84 14.45
N ASP A 86 -9.90 -2.68 14.24
CA ASP A 86 -9.79 -4.09 13.89
C ASP A 86 -9.56 -4.36 12.40
N LEU A 87 -9.71 -3.35 11.54
CA LEU A 87 -9.29 -3.41 10.14
C LEU A 87 -7.82 -3.01 10.01
N PRO A 88 -7.01 -3.72 9.21
CA PRO A 88 -5.62 -3.36 9.05
C PRO A 88 -5.47 -2.05 8.27
N HIS A 89 -4.38 -1.32 8.50
CA HIS A 89 -4.07 -0.08 7.79
C HIS A 89 -2.56 0.15 7.78
N GLY A 90 -2.05 0.68 6.68
CA GLY A 90 -0.63 0.97 6.51
C GLY A 90 0.16 -0.24 6.07
N VAL A 91 1.26 -0.55 6.75
CA VAL A 91 2.12 -1.71 6.43
C VAL A 91 2.09 -2.71 7.57
N PHE A 92 1.66 -3.94 7.29
CA PHE A 92 1.37 -4.92 8.32
C PHE A 92 1.58 -6.36 7.85
N GLN A 93 1.72 -7.27 8.81
CA GLN A 93 1.57 -8.70 8.56
C GLN A 93 0.07 -9.02 8.57
N CYS A 94 -0.40 -9.77 7.57
CA CYS A 94 -1.84 -10.09 7.42
C CYS A 94 -2.39 -10.76 8.71
N PRO A 95 -3.37 -10.14 9.38
CA PRO A 95 -4.06 -10.75 10.52
C PRO A 95 -4.82 -12.01 10.10
N SER A 96 -5.07 -12.92 11.04
CA SER A 96 -5.84 -14.15 10.77
C SER A 96 -7.34 -13.92 10.59
N THR A 97 -7.85 -12.76 11.01
CA THR A 97 -9.26 -12.34 10.94
C THR A 97 -9.65 -11.75 9.59
N VAL A 98 -8.68 -11.59 8.69
CA VAL A 98 -8.88 -11.04 7.35
C VAL A 98 -8.16 -11.89 6.32
N ARG A 99 -8.61 -11.81 5.06
CA ARG A 99 -8.04 -12.56 3.94
C ARG A 99 -7.98 -11.68 2.70
N TYR A 100 -6.87 -11.77 1.99
CA TYR A 100 -6.69 -11.16 0.68
C TYR A 100 -6.59 -12.28 -0.37
N GLU A 101 -7.48 -12.28 -1.35
CA GLU A 101 -7.47 -13.20 -2.49
C GLU A 101 -7.21 -12.40 -3.76
N ALA A 102 -6.12 -12.71 -4.48
CA ALA A 102 -5.62 -11.86 -5.54
C ALA A 102 -5.23 -12.58 -6.82
N VAL A 103 -5.26 -11.81 -7.90
CA VAL A 103 -4.47 -12.04 -9.11
C VAL A 103 -3.36 -11.00 -9.14
N VAL A 104 -2.14 -11.42 -9.51
CA VAL A 104 -1.03 -10.48 -9.72
C VAL A 104 -1.36 -9.60 -10.91
N GLN A 105 -1.23 -8.29 -10.74
CA GLN A 105 -1.45 -7.37 -11.83
C GLN A 105 -0.11 -6.81 -12.31
N ASP A 106 0.21 -7.05 -13.58
CA ASP A 106 1.30 -6.36 -14.26
C ASP A 106 0.80 -5.00 -14.74
N VAL A 107 0.61 -4.09 -13.80
CA VAL A 107 0.33 -2.69 -14.11
C VAL A 107 1.64 -1.95 -14.03
N GLY A 108 2.16 -1.61 -15.21
CA GLY A 108 3.39 -0.85 -15.36
C GLY A 108 3.40 0.43 -14.52
N ARG A 109 4.63 0.83 -14.17
CA ARG A 109 4.94 2.03 -13.37
C ARG A 109 4.23 3.26 -13.92
N LEU A 110 3.70 4.10 -13.02
CA LEU A 110 3.18 5.40 -13.43
C LEU A 110 4.32 6.22 -14.04
N GLY A 111 4.05 6.88 -15.16
CA GLY A 111 4.95 7.92 -15.67
C GLY A 111 5.00 9.08 -14.67
N ALA A 112 6.14 9.76 -14.58
CA ALA A 112 6.38 10.82 -13.59
C ALA A 112 5.29 11.92 -13.62
N ALA A 113 4.83 12.32 -14.80
CA ALA A 113 3.75 13.30 -14.94
C ALA A 113 2.40 12.81 -14.39
N VAL A 114 2.05 11.53 -14.61
CA VAL A 114 0.83 10.94 -14.08
C VAL A 114 0.90 10.84 -12.56
N PHE A 115 2.05 10.42 -12.03
CA PHE A 115 2.29 10.39 -10.59
C PHE A 115 2.12 11.79 -9.98
N GLU A 116 2.73 12.82 -10.57
CA GLU A 116 2.63 14.20 -10.07
C GLU A 116 1.19 14.72 -10.09
N ILE A 117 0.42 14.42 -11.13
CA ILE A 117 -1.00 14.80 -11.21
C ILE A 117 -1.83 14.10 -10.13
N LEU A 118 -1.64 12.78 -9.95
CA LEU A 118 -2.42 12.00 -8.98
C LEU A 118 -2.06 12.35 -7.54
N VAL A 119 -0.78 12.52 -7.24
CA VAL A 119 -0.31 12.74 -5.85
C VAL A 119 -0.26 14.23 -5.50
N GLY A 120 -0.30 15.12 -6.50
CA GLY A 120 -0.10 16.56 -6.33
C GLY A 120 1.35 16.95 -6.02
N ARG A 121 2.29 16.01 -6.14
CA ARG A 121 3.71 16.20 -5.83
C ARG A 121 4.59 15.34 -6.73
N LYS A 122 5.76 15.87 -7.07
CA LYS A 122 6.78 15.14 -7.83
C LYS A 122 7.29 13.90 -7.08
N LEU A 123 7.53 12.83 -7.84
CA LEU A 123 8.06 11.57 -7.31
C LEU A 123 9.40 11.78 -6.58
N GLU A 124 10.24 12.68 -7.08
CA GLU A 124 11.56 12.98 -6.51
C GLU A 124 11.47 13.78 -5.20
N SER A 125 10.32 14.36 -4.89
CA SER A 125 10.10 15.12 -3.64
C SER A 125 9.88 14.24 -2.41
N PHE A 126 9.68 12.93 -2.62
CA PHE A 126 9.53 11.96 -1.53
C PHE A 126 10.91 11.51 -1.03
N PRO A 127 11.11 11.38 0.29
CA PRO A 127 12.39 10.96 0.86
C PRO A 127 12.83 9.61 0.30
N ASN A 128 14.14 9.34 0.23
CA ASN A 128 14.65 7.99 -0.07
C ASN A 128 14.38 7.06 1.11
N PHE A 129 14.12 5.78 0.83
CA PHE A 129 14.02 4.78 1.89
C PHE A 129 15.42 4.50 2.43
N LYS A 130 15.57 4.52 3.75
CA LYS A 130 16.80 4.13 4.42
C LYS A 130 16.47 2.94 5.30
N GLU A 131 16.93 1.75 4.92
CA GLU A 131 16.90 0.62 5.85
C GLU A 131 17.75 0.99 7.07
N THR A 132 17.14 0.97 8.25
CA THR A 132 17.85 1.02 9.51
C THR A 132 18.75 -0.21 9.55
N ARG A 133 20.07 0.03 9.51
CA ARG A 133 21.10 -1.02 9.67
C ARG A 133 21.22 -1.45 11.11
#